data_AF-A0A9X6YLJ2-F1
#
_entry.id   AF-A0A9X6YLJ2-F1
#
_cell.length_a   1.000
_cell.length_b   1.000
_cell.length_c   1.000
_cell.angle_alpha   90.00
_cell.angle_beta   90.00
_cell.angle_gamma   90.00
#
_symmetry.space_group_name_H-M   'P 1'
#
loop_
_entity.id
_entity.type
_entity.pdbx_description
1 polymer ?
#
loop_
_entity_poly.entity_id
_entity_poly.type
_entity_poly.pdbx_seq_one_letter_code
_entity_poly.pdbx_strand_id
1 'polypeptide(L)'
;MRTSHLKKSKNKSIRIQILNLQDEHCVGCKKMPAYRKSGNRKTSWCADNCRIGKRIKQLGDTLLEGRNETMAEQRAEERNWDVLCEKAEKLREQKLSWAKIADRLGVSESTLYHNVAKRREKKDGVRKRVKKSGTKKSIKSLAEGAKVIEEKNEHFEERENGMHQTELKAELEKLKEQFQNREEEYTILLGERNQLSEKKWELEAELRKVQIRISAAEETAEMERKHRLELQARAQALGIALKAVL
;
A
#
# COMPACT_ATOMS: atom_id res chain seq x y z
N MET A 1 -19.28 -2.84 -9.25
CA MET A 1 -19.90 -2.05 -8.15
C MET A 1 -20.78 -2.86 -7.18
N ARG A 2 -21.63 -3.80 -7.62
CA ARG A 2 -22.49 -4.58 -6.69
C ARG A 2 -21.69 -5.41 -5.67
N THR A 3 -20.63 -6.08 -6.10
CA THR A 3 -19.79 -6.94 -5.24
C THR A 3 -19.10 -6.19 -4.09
N SER A 4 -18.66 -4.94 -4.31
CA SER A 4 -18.05 -4.12 -3.27
C SER A 4 -19.08 -3.62 -2.25
N HIS A 5 -20.29 -3.28 -2.68
CA HIS A 5 -21.40 -2.91 -1.79
C HIS A 5 -21.88 -4.10 -0.95
N LEU A 6 -22.02 -5.28 -1.57
CA LEU A 6 -22.33 -6.54 -0.89
C LEU A 6 -21.26 -6.91 0.16
N LYS A 7 -19.97 -6.75 -0.17
CA LYS A 7 -18.86 -6.96 0.78
C LYS A 7 -18.91 -5.96 1.95
N LYS A 8 -19.19 -4.68 1.69
CA LYS A 8 -19.36 -3.66 2.74
C LYS A 8 -20.52 -3.99 3.68
N SER A 9 -21.67 -4.39 3.13
CA SER A 9 -22.86 -4.78 3.90
C SER A 9 -22.59 -6.02 4.78
N LYS A 10 -21.96 -7.06 4.20
CA LYS A 10 -21.54 -8.26 4.94
C LYS A 10 -20.58 -7.94 6.07
N ASN A 11 -19.57 -7.10 5.83
CA ASN A 11 -18.62 -6.68 6.85
C ASN A 11 -19.28 -5.86 7.98
N LYS A 12 -20.26 -5.02 7.65
CA LYS A 12 -21.06 -4.29 8.64
C LYS A 12 -21.85 -5.27 9.53
N SER A 13 -22.50 -6.26 8.94
CA SER A 13 -23.24 -7.30 9.68
C SER A 13 -22.33 -8.08 10.63
N ILE A 14 -21.15 -8.50 10.16
CA ILE A 14 -20.17 -9.23 10.99
C ILE A 14 -19.68 -8.38 12.17
N ARG A 15 -19.45 -7.07 11.97
CA ARG A 15 -19.07 -6.16 13.07
C ARG A 15 -20.15 -6.04 14.13
N ILE A 16 -21.42 -5.95 13.73
CA ILE A 16 -22.56 -5.91 14.66
C ILE A 16 -22.64 -7.23 15.44
N GLN A 17 -22.46 -8.38 14.79
CA GLN A 17 -22.43 -9.67 15.48
C GLN A 17 -21.32 -9.76 16.53
N ILE A 18 -20.14 -9.23 16.23
CA ILE A 18 -19.03 -9.17 17.21
C ILE A 18 -19.43 -8.32 18.43
N LEU A 19 -20.02 -7.14 18.20
CA LEU A 19 -20.44 -6.24 19.28
C LEU A 19 -21.51 -6.91 20.16
N ASN A 20 -22.55 -7.50 19.56
CA ASN A 20 -23.60 -8.18 20.33
C ASN A 20 -23.04 -9.32 21.17
N LEU A 21 -22.13 -10.14 20.62
CA LEU A 21 -21.47 -11.21 21.38
C LEU A 21 -20.62 -10.69 22.54
N GLN A 22 -20.01 -9.50 22.38
CA GLN A 22 -19.26 -8.86 23.45
C GLN A 22 -20.18 -8.32 24.54
N ASP A 23 -21.27 -7.67 24.16
CA ASP A 23 -22.23 -7.08 25.08
C ASP A 23 -22.97 -8.16 25.89
N GLU A 24 -23.39 -9.25 25.24
CA GLU A 24 -24.14 -10.35 25.87
C GLU A 24 -23.29 -11.25 26.76
N HIS A 25 -22.00 -11.44 26.45
CA HIS A 25 -21.19 -12.50 27.07
C HIS A 25 -19.84 -12.06 27.65
N CYS A 26 -19.34 -10.88 27.26
CA CYS A 26 -18.04 -10.39 27.70
C CYS A 26 -18.15 -9.30 28.77
N VAL A 27 -19.24 -8.52 28.80
CA VAL A 27 -19.48 -7.51 29.83
C VAL A 27 -19.57 -8.17 31.21
N GLY A 28 -18.69 -7.77 32.13
CA GLY A 28 -18.64 -8.33 33.50
C GLY A 28 -18.14 -9.77 33.62
N CYS A 29 -17.54 -10.34 32.56
CA CYS A 29 -17.10 -11.73 32.56
C CYS A 29 -16.02 -12.02 33.63
N LYS A 30 -16.38 -12.81 34.65
CA LYS A 30 -15.51 -13.18 35.79
C LYS A 30 -14.45 -14.22 35.46
N LYS A 31 -14.55 -14.90 34.30
CA LYS A 31 -13.58 -15.91 33.83
C LYS A 31 -12.32 -15.29 33.22
N MET A 32 -12.26 -13.96 33.14
CA MET A 32 -11.12 -13.22 32.61
C MET A 32 -9.96 -13.21 33.61
N PRO A 33 -8.73 -13.60 33.22
CA PRO A 33 -7.57 -13.51 34.10
C PRO A 33 -7.36 -12.05 34.56
N ALA A 34 -7.38 -11.81 35.87
CA ALA A 34 -7.25 -10.47 36.45
C ALA A 34 -5.86 -9.83 36.23
N TYR A 35 -4.85 -10.62 35.86
CA TYR A 35 -3.49 -10.15 35.70
C TYR A 35 -3.13 -9.90 34.23
N ARG A 36 -3.28 -8.64 33.79
CA ARG A 36 -2.36 -7.92 32.87
C ARG A 36 -2.97 -6.56 32.47
N LYS A 37 -2.33 -5.48 32.94
CA LYS A 37 -2.72 -4.07 32.78
C LYS A 37 -2.48 -3.49 31.36
N SER A 38 -2.66 -4.27 30.29
CA SER A 38 -2.63 -3.74 28.93
C SER A 38 -3.84 -4.19 28.11
N GLY A 39 -4.58 -3.22 27.56
CA GLY A 39 -5.84 -3.46 26.85
C GLY A 39 -5.76 -4.48 25.72
N ASN A 40 -4.58 -4.62 25.08
CA ASN A 40 -4.36 -5.55 23.96
C ASN A 40 -4.10 -7.01 24.34
N ARG A 41 -3.70 -7.34 25.60
CA ARG A 41 -3.45 -8.74 26.00
C ARG A 41 -4.68 -9.45 26.56
N LYS A 42 -5.72 -8.71 26.93
CA LYS A 42 -6.97 -9.25 27.49
C LYS A 42 -7.76 -10.06 26.46
N THR A 43 -7.76 -9.63 25.21
CA THR A 43 -8.45 -10.27 24.08
C THR A 43 -7.78 -11.55 23.58
N SER A 44 -6.44 -11.65 23.69
CA SER A 44 -5.67 -12.81 23.20
C SER A 44 -6.01 -14.10 23.94
N TRP A 45 -6.13 -14.09 25.28
CA TRP A 45 -6.44 -15.31 26.02
C TRP A 45 -7.82 -15.87 25.65
N CYS A 46 -8.83 -15.01 25.58
CA CYS A 46 -10.19 -15.42 25.20
C CYS A 46 -10.25 -15.94 23.77
N ALA A 47 -9.50 -15.34 22.85
CA ALA A 47 -9.41 -15.78 21.47
C ALA A 47 -8.93 -17.24 21.35
N ASP A 48 -8.11 -17.71 22.30
CA ASP A 48 -7.52 -19.06 22.26
C ASP A 48 -8.20 -20.05 23.22
N ASN A 49 -8.82 -19.58 24.32
CA ASN A 49 -9.30 -20.44 25.41
C ASN A 49 -10.80 -20.31 25.73
N CYS A 50 -11.50 -19.31 25.19
CA CYS A 50 -12.94 -19.11 25.44
C CYS A 50 -13.75 -19.42 24.18
N ARG A 51 -14.89 -20.13 24.32
CA ARG A 51 -15.79 -20.43 23.17
C ARG A 51 -16.28 -19.15 22.48
N ILE A 52 -16.69 -18.15 23.25
CA ILE A 52 -17.13 -16.84 22.72
C ILE A 52 -15.96 -16.09 22.09
N GLY A 53 -14.80 -16.09 22.74
CA GLY A 53 -13.60 -15.44 22.21
C GLY A 53 -13.10 -16.07 20.89
N LYS A 54 -13.13 -17.40 20.77
CA LYS A 54 -12.86 -18.12 19.51
C LYS A 54 -13.83 -17.72 18.41
N ARG A 55 -15.12 -17.57 18.74
CA ARG A 55 -16.14 -17.15 17.77
C ARG A 55 -15.92 -15.71 17.30
N ILE A 56 -15.62 -14.79 18.22
CA ILE A 56 -15.26 -13.40 17.90
C ILE A 56 -14.00 -13.36 17.03
N LYS A 57 -12.98 -14.18 17.33
CA LYS A 57 -11.75 -14.30 16.53
C LYS A 57 -12.07 -14.72 15.10
N GLN A 58 -12.84 -15.78 14.90
CA GLN A 58 -13.27 -16.25 13.57
C GLN A 58 -14.01 -15.16 12.78
N LEU A 59 -14.95 -14.46 13.40
CA LEU A 59 -15.66 -13.34 12.77
C LEU A 59 -14.70 -12.20 12.39
N GLY A 60 -13.72 -11.91 13.24
CA GLY A 60 -12.66 -10.94 12.97
C GLY A 60 -11.75 -11.37 11.81
N ASP A 61 -11.39 -12.64 11.72
CA ASP A 61 -10.57 -13.19 10.65
C ASP A 61 -11.29 -13.09 9.29
N THR A 62 -12.61 -13.34 9.24
CA THR A 62 -13.43 -13.13 8.04
C THR A 62 -13.44 -11.66 7.59
N LEU A 63 -13.33 -10.69 8.51
CA LEU A 63 -13.19 -9.27 8.15
C LEU A 63 -11.83 -8.93 7.55
N LEU A 64 -10.80 -9.74 7.83
CA LEU A 64 -9.42 -9.58 7.37
C LEU A 64 -9.09 -10.45 6.15
N GLU A 65 -9.98 -11.36 5.77
CA GLU A 65 -9.83 -12.25 4.62
C GLU A 65 -9.63 -11.45 3.32
N GLY A 66 -8.55 -11.79 2.59
CA GLY A 66 -8.06 -11.07 1.42
C GLY A 66 -7.28 -9.78 1.69
N ARG A 67 -7.16 -9.30 2.94
CA ARG A 67 -6.27 -8.17 3.29
C ARG A 67 -4.83 -8.64 3.49
N ASN A 68 -4.64 -9.82 4.07
CA ASN A 68 -3.30 -10.35 4.34
C ASN A 68 -2.61 -10.85 3.07
N GLU A 69 -3.39 -11.40 2.13
CA GLU A 69 -2.92 -11.81 0.79
C GLU A 69 -2.46 -10.59 -0.01
N THR A 70 -3.26 -9.52 -0.07
CA THR A 70 -2.86 -8.28 -0.77
C THR A 70 -1.65 -7.61 -0.12
N MET A 71 -1.51 -7.68 1.20
CA MET A 71 -0.30 -7.20 1.90
C MET A 71 0.93 -8.07 1.61
N ALA A 72 0.77 -9.38 1.46
CA ALA A 72 1.86 -10.28 1.10
C ALA A 72 2.30 -10.10 -0.35
N GLU A 73 1.36 -9.92 -1.28
CA GLU A 73 1.60 -9.59 -2.68
C GLU A 73 2.32 -8.24 -2.82
N GLN A 74 1.85 -7.20 -2.13
CA GLN A 74 2.52 -5.90 -2.11
C GLN A 74 3.95 -5.99 -1.58
N ARG A 75 4.19 -6.79 -0.53
CA ARG A 75 5.55 -7.03 -0.03
C ARG A 75 6.41 -7.81 -1.02
N ALA A 76 5.85 -8.76 -1.75
CA ALA A 76 6.56 -9.50 -2.78
C ALA A 76 6.94 -8.60 -3.96
N GLU A 77 6.02 -7.73 -4.38
CA GLU A 77 6.24 -6.72 -5.41
C GLU A 77 7.31 -5.70 -4.96
N GLU A 78 7.25 -5.22 -3.71
CA GLU A 78 8.28 -4.33 -3.16
C GLU A 78 9.67 -4.98 -3.15
N ARG A 79 9.78 -6.27 -2.79
CA ARG A 79 11.05 -7.02 -2.84
C ARG A 79 11.58 -7.17 -4.27
N ASN A 80 10.71 -7.43 -5.24
CA ASN A 80 11.10 -7.49 -6.64
C ASN A 80 11.71 -6.14 -7.09
N TRP A 81 11.09 -5.03 -6.67
CA TRP A 81 11.63 -3.71 -6.93
C TRP A 81 12.93 -3.41 -6.19
N ASP A 82 13.17 -3.96 -5.00
CA ASP A 82 14.45 -3.82 -4.30
C ASP A 82 15.60 -4.42 -5.14
N VAL A 83 15.39 -5.62 -5.69
CA VAL A 83 16.36 -6.30 -6.57
C VAL A 83 16.60 -5.53 -7.87
N LEU A 84 15.53 -5.03 -8.50
CA LEU A 84 15.64 -4.22 -9.72
C LEU A 84 16.38 -2.92 -9.47
N CYS A 85 16.11 -2.24 -8.35
CA CYS A 85 16.79 -1.00 -7.98
C CYS A 85 18.29 -1.23 -7.67
N GLU A 86 18.65 -2.34 -7.01
CA GLU A 86 20.04 -2.66 -6.75
C GLU A 86 20.82 -2.93 -8.04
N LYS A 87 20.23 -3.68 -8.98
CA LYS A 87 20.81 -3.88 -10.32
C LYS A 87 20.97 -2.56 -11.07
N ALA A 88 19.98 -1.67 -10.96
CA ALA A 88 20.02 -0.37 -11.59
C ALA A 88 21.13 0.54 -11.02
N GLU A 89 21.37 0.51 -9.70
CA GLU A 89 22.48 1.25 -9.07
C GLU A 89 23.84 0.75 -9.57
N LYS A 90 24.06 -0.57 -9.69
CA LYS A 90 25.31 -1.16 -10.24
C LYS A 90 25.53 -0.78 -11.71
N LEU A 91 24.47 -0.77 -12.52
CA LEU A 91 24.58 -0.31 -13.92
C LEU A 91 24.84 1.20 -14.00
N ARG A 92 24.38 1.97 -13.01
CA ARG A 92 24.66 3.41 -12.93
C ARG A 92 26.12 3.69 -12.58
N GLU A 93 26.76 2.85 -11.78
CA GLU A 93 28.21 2.90 -11.50
C GLU A 93 29.03 2.67 -12.78
N GLN A 94 28.52 1.85 -13.70
CA GLN A 94 29.08 1.64 -15.05
C GLN A 94 28.78 2.79 -16.04
N LYS A 95 28.30 3.94 -15.54
CA LYS A 95 27.98 5.17 -16.30
C LYS A 95 26.92 5.00 -17.39
N LEU A 96 26.04 4.01 -17.29
CA LEU A 96 24.88 3.89 -18.18
C LEU A 96 23.80 4.96 -17.87
N SER A 97 23.12 5.43 -18.92
CA SER A 97 21.97 6.35 -18.77
C SER A 97 20.76 5.61 -18.21
N TRP A 98 19.84 6.35 -17.56
CA TRP A 98 18.64 5.74 -16.97
C TRP A 98 17.75 5.07 -18.03
N ALA A 99 17.57 5.70 -19.20
CA ALA A 99 16.95 5.08 -20.37
C ALA A 99 17.56 3.69 -20.72
N LYS A 100 18.89 3.61 -20.89
CA LYS A 100 19.56 2.33 -21.23
C LYS A 100 19.44 1.28 -20.12
N ILE A 101 19.39 1.70 -18.86
CA ILE A 101 19.21 0.80 -17.72
C ILE A 101 17.78 0.28 -17.70
N ALA A 102 16.79 1.15 -17.93
CA ALA A 102 15.38 0.81 -17.99
C ALA A 102 15.10 -0.21 -19.11
N ASP A 103 15.65 0.02 -20.31
CA ASP A 103 15.58 -0.91 -21.44
C ASP A 103 16.18 -2.28 -21.08
N ARG A 104 17.36 -2.32 -20.45
CA ARG A 104 18.01 -3.58 -20.02
C ARG A 104 17.25 -4.34 -18.94
N LEU A 105 16.48 -3.63 -18.11
CA LEU A 105 15.69 -4.21 -17.03
C LEU A 105 14.23 -4.48 -17.43
N GLY A 106 13.83 -4.11 -18.66
CA GLY A 106 12.48 -4.31 -19.17
C GLY A 106 11.41 -3.50 -18.43
N VAL A 107 11.77 -2.33 -17.90
CA VAL A 107 10.88 -1.44 -17.14
C VAL A 107 10.89 -0.05 -17.73
N SER A 108 9.85 0.75 -17.49
CA SER A 108 9.85 2.14 -17.94
C SER A 108 10.82 3.00 -17.12
N GLU A 109 11.48 3.94 -17.79
CA GLU A 109 12.47 4.84 -17.17
C GLU A 109 11.90 5.61 -15.98
N SER A 110 10.71 6.17 -16.13
CA SER A 110 10.03 6.95 -15.08
C SER A 110 9.74 6.11 -13.84
N THR A 111 9.25 4.88 -14.01
CA THR A 111 8.92 3.97 -12.90
C THR A 111 10.19 3.50 -12.20
N LEU A 112 11.25 3.22 -12.95
CA LEU A 112 12.55 2.85 -12.40
C LEU A 112 13.14 3.99 -11.58
N TYR A 113 13.18 5.20 -12.15
CA TYR A 113 13.72 6.39 -11.48
C TYR A 113 12.98 6.68 -10.16
N HIS A 114 11.64 6.68 -10.20
CA HIS A 114 10.81 6.89 -9.01
C HIS A 114 11.11 5.86 -7.91
N ASN A 115 11.18 4.58 -8.26
CA ASN A 115 11.43 3.51 -7.31
C ASN A 115 12.84 3.53 -6.71
N VAL A 116 13.84 3.96 -7.48
CA VAL A 116 15.23 4.16 -7.00
C VAL A 116 15.30 5.36 -6.07
N ALA A 117 14.73 6.51 -6.46
CA ALA A 117 14.72 7.73 -5.66
C ALA A 117 14.07 7.51 -4.28
N LYS A 118 12.88 6.89 -4.28
CA LYS A 118 12.14 6.50 -3.06
C LYS A 118 12.98 5.66 -2.09
N ARG A 119 13.91 4.83 -2.60
CA ARG A 119 14.79 3.98 -1.79
C ARG A 119 16.02 4.69 -1.28
N ARG A 120 16.58 5.63 -2.05
CA ARG A 120 17.68 6.51 -1.61
C ARG A 120 17.26 7.36 -0.42
N GLU A 121 16.08 7.96 -0.49
CA GLU A 121 15.50 8.75 0.60
C GLU A 121 15.31 7.92 1.89
N LYS A 122 14.82 6.68 1.77
CA LYS A 122 14.70 5.76 2.90
C LYS A 122 16.07 5.43 3.53
N LYS A 123 17.10 5.14 2.71
CA LYS A 123 18.47 4.89 3.18
C LYS A 123 19.05 6.11 3.91
N ASP A 124 18.82 7.32 3.39
CA ASP A 124 19.31 8.56 4.00
C ASP A 124 18.56 8.93 5.28
N GLY A 125 17.26 8.65 5.36
CA GLY A 125 16.47 8.79 6.59
C GLY A 125 16.94 7.89 7.73
N VAL A 126 17.34 6.65 7.42
CA VAL A 126 17.95 5.72 8.39
C VAL A 126 19.31 6.25 8.87
N ARG A 127 20.15 6.75 7.97
CA ARG A 127 21.45 7.37 8.31
C ARG A 127 21.30 8.61 9.21
N LYS A 128 20.27 9.44 8.99
CA LYS A 128 19.98 10.60 9.86
C LYS A 128 19.51 10.18 11.26
N ARG A 129 18.76 9.09 11.41
CA ARG A 129 18.36 8.56 12.73
C ARG A 129 19.53 7.99 13.53
N VAL A 130 20.44 7.26 12.89
CA VAL A 130 21.64 6.70 13.55
C VAL A 130 22.56 7.80 14.09
N LYS A 131 22.62 8.96 13.44
CA LYS A 131 23.40 10.12 13.91
C LYS A 131 22.78 10.84 15.12
N LYS A 132 21.45 10.80 15.30
CA LYS A 132 20.75 11.50 16.40
C LYS A 132 20.81 10.77 17.75
N SER A 133 21.17 9.49 17.77
CA SER A 133 21.34 8.70 19.00
C SER A 133 22.76 8.77 19.61
N GLY A 134 23.66 9.59 19.06
CA GLY A 134 25.08 9.59 19.39
C GLY A 134 25.62 10.71 20.29
N THR A 135 24.79 11.55 20.91
CA THR A 135 25.32 12.65 21.76
C THR A 135 24.58 12.74 23.11
N LYS A 136 25.08 11.98 24.09
CA LYS A 136 24.90 12.27 25.52
C LYS A 136 26.28 12.42 26.17
N LYS A 137 26.69 13.67 26.42
CA LYS A 137 27.66 14.11 27.44
C LYS A 137 27.07 15.45 27.93
N SER A 138 26.36 15.51 29.07
CA SER A 138 26.88 15.61 30.45
C SER A 138 28.06 16.59 30.56
N ILE A 139 27.84 17.73 31.22
CA ILE A 139 28.55 18.17 32.45
C ILE A 139 28.06 19.58 32.89
N LYS A 140 27.65 19.62 34.16
CA LYS A 140 27.62 20.67 35.23
C LYS A 140 27.49 22.18 34.97
N SER A 141 26.57 22.73 35.78
CA SER A 141 26.53 24.00 36.52
C SER A 141 27.81 24.81 36.70
N LEU A 142 27.69 26.14 36.60
CA LEU A 142 28.22 27.07 37.61
C LEU A 142 27.43 28.39 37.56
N ALA A 143 26.92 28.80 38.71
CA ALA A 143 26.36 30.12 38.94
C ALA A 143 27.49 31.11 39.30
N GLU A 144 27.11 32.39 39.30
CA GLU A 144 27.83 33.58 39.81
C GLU A 144 28.71 34.34 38.82
N GLY A 145 28.23 35.53 38.47
CA GLY A 145 28.98 36.58 37.81
C GLY A 145 28.10 37.72 37.33
N ALA A 146 28.07 38.80 38.11
CA ALA A 146 27.69 40.18 37.73
C ALA A 146 26.20 40.53 37.58
N LYS A 147 25.59 40.93 38.71
CA LYS A 147 24.84 42.19 38.76
C LYS A 147 25.86 43.32 38.65
N VAL A 148 25.74 44.17 37.63
CA VAL A 148 25.94 45.63 37.56
C VAL A 148 26.12 45.96 36.08
N ILE A 149 25.04 46.42 35.44
CA ILE A 149 24.92 47.60 34.56
C ILE A 149 23.40 47.67 34.29
N GLU A 150 22.71 48.30 35.24
CA GLU A 150 21.35 48.78 35.03
C GLU A 150 21.43 50.10 34.25
N GLU A 151 20.44 50.31 33.37
CA GLU A 151 20.04 51.60 32.78
C GLU A 151 20.59 52.07 31.41
N LYS A 152 21.18 51.22 30.56
CA LYS A 152 21.33 51.58 29.11
C LYS A 152 20.95 50.53 28.05
N ASN A 153 20.51 49.32 28.43
CA ASN A 153 20.24 48.25 27.46
C ASN A 153 18.75 47.93 27.19
N GLU A 154 17.80 48.49 27.93
CA GLU A 154 16.39 48.12 27.78
C GLU A 154 15.77 48.59 26.46
N HIS A 155 16.32 49.63 25.82
CA HIS A 155 15.76 50.15 24.57
C HIS A 155 16.27 49.43 23.30
N PHE A 156 17.42 48.73 23.36
CA PHE A 156 17.99 48.07 22.18
C PHE A 156 17.51 46.61 22.05
N GLU A 157 17.34 45.90 23.17
CA GLU A 157 16.91 44.48 23.18
C GLU A 157 15.43 44.28 22.83
N GLU A 158 14.55 45.24 23.13
CA GLU A 158 13.12 45.16 22.75
C GLU A 158 12.90 45.30 21.23
N ARG A 159 13.78 46.03 20.54
CA ARG A 159 13.70 46.24 19.08
C ARG A 159 14.15 45.00 18.29
N GLU A 160 15.24 44.34 18.71
CA GLU A 160 15.71 43.09 18.10
C GLU A 160 14.77 41.91 18.42
N ASN A 161 14.26 41.80 19.66
CA ASN A 161 13.29 40.76 20.01
C ASN A 161 11.95 40.92 19.27
N GLY A 162 11.48 42.15 19.08
CA GLY A 162 10.28 42.44 18.28
C GLY A 162 10.47 42.06 16.81
N MET A 163 11.64 42.34 16.24
CA MET A 163 11.97 42.03 14.84
C MET A 163 12.10 40.52 14.59
N HIS A 164 12.78 39.79 15.48
CA HIS A 164 12.85 38.32 15.42
C HIS A 164 11.49 37.66 15.65
N GLN A 165 10.64 38.21 16.52
CA GLN A 165 9.30 37.70 16.74
C GLN A 165 8.39 37.94 15.52
N THR A 166 8.61 39.00 14.75
CA THR A 166 7.92 39.23 13.47
C THR A 166 8.41 38.29 12.36
N GLU A 167 9.71 38.01 12.27
CA GLU A 167 10.26 37.03 11.32
C GLU A 167 9.75 35.62 11.61
N LEU A 168 9.75 35.18 12.87
CA LEU A 168 9.19 33.90 13.30
C LEU A 168 7.71 33.75 12.96
N LYS A 169 6.92 34.83 13.09
CA LYS A 169 5.50 34.84 12.69
C LYS A 169 5.34 34.72 11.18
N ALA A 170 6.17 35.41 10.40
CA ALA A 170 6.13 35.34 8.94
C ALA A 170 6.53 33.94 8.44
N GLU A 171 7.55 33.32 9.04
CA GLU A 171 7.94 31.94 8.75
C GLU A 171 6.84 30.92 9.11
N LEU A 172 6.18 31.11 10.26
CA LEU A 172 5.05 30.26 10.67
C LEU A 172 3.91 30.34 9.65
N GLU A 173 3.57 31.53 9.17
CA GLU A 173 2.49 31.72 8.21
C GLU A 173 2.82 31.10 6.85
N LYS A 174 4.07 31.25 6.40
CA LYS A 174 4.58 30.60 5.19
C LYS A 174 4.53 29.07 5.29
N LEU A 175 4.84 28.53 6.47
CA LEU A 175 4.73 27.10 6.76
C LEU A 175 3.27 26.63 6.71
N LYS A 176 2.32 27.37 7.29
CA LYS A 176 0.90 27.03 7.23
C LYS A 176 0.38 27.00 5.79
N GLU A 177 0.74 28.00 5.00
CA GLU A 177 0.34 28.11 3.59
C GLU A 177 0.92 26.93 2.78
N GLN A 178 2.18 26.55 3.03
CA GLN A 178 2.76 25.33 2.46
C GLN A 178 2.02 24.05 2.88
N PHE A 179 1.59 23.95 4.13
CA PHE A 179 0.82 22.79 4.61
C PHE A 179 -0.54 22.72 3.92
N GLN A 180 -1.25 23.84 3.80
CA GLN A 180 -2.53 23.91 3.10
C GLN A 180 -2.40 23.51 1.63
N ASN A 181 -1.43 24.07 0.91
CA ASN A 181 -1.18 23.71 -0.49
C ASN A 181 -0.92 22.21 -0.66
N ARG A 182 -0.14 21.60 0.26
CA ARG A 182 0.12 20.16 0.23
C ARG A 182 -1.11 19.30 0.56
N GLU A 183 -1.99 19.78 1.44
CA GLU A 183 -3.26 19.09 1.73
C GLU A 183 -4.21 19.13 0.54
N GLU A 184 -4.25 20.25 -0.18
CA GLU A 184 -5.02 20.40 -1.41
C GLU A 184 -4.46 19.48 -2.52
N GLU A 185 -3.16 19.51 -2.76
CA GLU A 185 -2.48 18.60 -3.69
C GLU A 185 -2.77 17.13 -3.36
N TYR A 186 -2.69 16.75 -2.09
CA TYR A 186 -3.01 15.38 -1.65
C TYR A 186 -4.46 15.01 -1.97
N THR A 187 -5.39 15.94 -1.75
CA THR A 187 -6.82 15.72 -2.01
C THR A 187 -7.09 15.54 -3.50
N ILE A 188 -6.44 16.33 -4.35
CA ILE A 188 -6.51 16.20 -5.82
C ILE A 188 -5.96 14.84 -6.26
N LEU A 189 -4.74 14.50 -5.85
CA LEU A 189 -4.08 13.23 -6.19
C LEU A 189 -4.90 12.02 -5.71
N LEU A 190 -5.55 12.13 -4.54
CA LEU A 190 -6.43 11.09 -4.02
C LEU A 190 -7.65 10.89 -4.94
N GLY A 191 -8.22 11.99 -5.46
CA GLY A 191 -9.29 11.97 -6.44
C GLY A 191 -8.87 11.31 -7.75
N GLU A 192 -7.73 11.73 -8.32
CA GLU A 192 -7.16 11.16 -9.55
C GLU A 192 -6.90 9.66 -9.40
N ARG A 193 -6.30 9.24 -8.28
CA ARG A 193 -6.07 7.82 -7.98
C ARG A 193 -7.38 7.02 -7.94
N ASN A 194 -8.43 7.59 -7.37
CA ASN A 194 -9.75 6.92 -7.34
C ASN A 194 -10.32 6.77 -8.75
N GLN A 195 -10.25 7.82 -9.58
CA GLN A 195 -10.69 7.77 -10.98
C GLN A 195 -9.88 6.76 -11.80
N LEU A 196 -8.56 6.72 -11.63
CA LEU A 196 -7.70 5.72 -12.28
C LEU A 196 -8.05 4.30 -11.83
N SER A 197 -8.37 4.11 -10.54
CA SER A 197 -8.83 2.81 -10.06
C SER A 197 -10.13 2.40 -10.73
N GLU A 198 -11.10 3.30 -10.89
CA GLU A 198 -12.38 2.99 -11.55
C GLU A 198 -12.18 2.60 -13.01
N LYS A 199 -11.41 3.39 -13.77
CA LYS A 199 -11.05 3.07 -15.16
C LYS A 199 -10.33 1.73 -15.28
N LYS A 200 -9.44 1.40 -14.34
CA LYS A 200 -8.77 0.10 -14.30
C LYS A 200 -9.77 -1.04 -14.14
N TRP A 201 -10.73 -0.93 -13.21
CA TRP A 201 -11.77 -1.94 -13.02
C TRP A 201 -12.65 -2.13 -14.26
N GLU A 202 -12.95 -1.04 -14.98
CA GLU A 202 -13.71 -1.09 -16.23
C GLU A 202 -12.95 -1.82 -17.34
N LEU A 203 -11.67 -1.47 -17.55
CA LEU A 203 -10.82 -2.15 -18.53
C LEU A 203 -10.63 -3.63 -18.21
N GLU A 204 -10.44 -3.99 -16.94
CA GLU A 204 -10.34 -5.40 -16.52
C GLU A 204 -11.65 -6.17 -16.80
N ALA A 205 -12.81 -5.52 -16.64
CA ALA A 205 -14.09 -6.14 -16.95
C ALA A 205 -14.28 -6.35 -18.47
N GLU A 206 -13.91 -5.37 -19.29
CA GLU A 206 -13.95 -5.50 -20.74
C GLU A 206 -12.96 -6.56 -21.25
N LEU A 207 -11.75 -6.63 -20.69
CA LEU A 207 -10.77 -7.66 -21.02
C LEU A 207 -11.33 -9.07 -20.77
N ARG A 208 -12.02 -9.29 -19.64
CA ARG A 208 -12.66 -10.58 -19.34
C ARG A 208 -13.76 -10.93 -20.34
N LYS A 209 -14.57 -9.96 -20.77
CA LYS A 209 -15.60 -10.19 -21.80
C LYS A 209 -14.98 -10.58 -23.13
N VAL A 210 -13.90 -9.90 -23.52
CA VAL A 210 -13.17 -10.21 -24.76
C VAL A 210 -12.54 -11.60 -24.69
N GLN A 211 -11.91 -11.97 -23.56
CA GLN A 211 -11.35 -13.31 -23.37
C GLN A 211 -12.41 -14.41 -23.55
N ILE A 212 -13.60 -14.25 -22.95
CA ILE A 212 -14.69 -15.21 -23.11
C ILE A 212 -15.13 -15.33 -24.58
N ARG A 213 -15.23 -14.19 -25.30
CA ARG A 213 -15.59 -14.19 -26.72
C ARG A 213 -14.54 -14.88 -27.58
N ILE A 214 -13.26 -14.63 -27.30
CA ILE A 214 -12.14 -15.26 -28.02
C ILE A 214 -12.18 -16.77 -27.80
N SER A 215 -12.29 -17.25 -26.55
CA SER A 215 -12.35 -18.69 -26.27
C SER A 215 -13.54 -19.37 -26.96
N ALA A 216 -14.72 -18.74 -26.95
CA ALA A 216 -15.88 -19.28 -27.66
C ALA A 216 -15.67 -19.33 -29.19
N ALA A 217 -15.01 -18.31 -29.77
CA ALA A 217 -14.68 -18.30 -31.19
C ALA A 217 -13.62 -19.37 -31.54
N GLU A 218 -12.63 -19.58 -30.67
CA GLU A 218 -11.62 -20.63 -30.82
C GLU A 218 -12.24 -22.03 -30.79
N GLU A 219 -13.12 -22.30 -29.83
CA GLU A 219 -13.87 -23.57 -29.75
C GLU A 219 -14.71 -23.80 -31.01
N THR A 220 -15.39 -22.76 -31.50
CA THR A 220 -16.19 -22.83 -32.73
C THR A 220 -15.30 -23.14 -33.94
N ALA A 221 -14.18 -22.44 -34.09
CA ALA A 221 -13.23 -22.67 -35.17
C ALA A 221 -12.60 -24.08 -35.10
N GLU A 222 -12.36 -24.61 -33.90
CA GLU A 222 -11.87 -25.98 -33.72
C GLU A 222 -12.90 -27.02 -34.15
N MET A 223 -14.18 -26.84 -33.77
CA MET A 223 -15.27 -27.71 -34.22
C MET A 223 -15.41 -27.71 -35.75
N GLU A 224 -15.35 -26.53 -36.39
CA GLU A 224 -15.40 -26.42 -37.85
C GLU A 224 -14.22 -27.12 -38.53
N ARG A 225 -13.01 -27.01 -37.97
CA ARG A 225 -11.82 -27.73 -38.49
C ARG A 225 -11.99 -29.23 -38.39
N LYS A 226 -12.46 -29.75 -37.24
CA LYS A 226 -12.73 -31.19 -37.05
C LYS A 226 -13.78 -31.68 -38.04
N HIS A 227 -14.89 -30.96 -38.17
CA HIS A 227 -15.95 -31.31 -39.10
C HIS A 227 -15.47 -31.33 -40.56
N ARG A 228 -14.64 -30.36 -40.96
CA ARG A 228 -14.05 -30.33 -42.31
C ARG A 228 -13.16 -31.55 -42.58
N LEU A 229 -12.35 -31.96 -41.61
CA LEU A 229 -11.51 -33.16 -41.73
C LEU A 229 -12.35 -34.43 -41.85
N GLU A 230 -13.42 -34.56 -41.07
CA GLU A 230 -14.35 -35.69 -41.17
C GLU A 230 -15.01 -35.76 -42.55
N LEU A 231 -15.50 -34.63 -43.08
CA LEU A 231 -16.07 -34.57 -44.42
C LEU A 231 -15.04 -34.95 -45.50
N GLN A 232 -13.80 -34.46 -45.37
CA GLN A 232 -12.72 -34.80 -46.28
C GLN A 232 -12.41 -36.30 -46.25
N ALA A 233 -12.33 -36.92 -45.07
CA ALA A 233 -12.10 -38.35 -44.93
C ALA A 233 -13.23 -39.18 -45.55
N ARG A 234 -14.50 -38.78 -45.35
CA ARG A 234 -15.67 -39.42 -45.97
C ARG A 234 -15.63 -39.32 -47.50
N ALA A 235 -15.32 -38.14 -48.03
CA ALA A 235 -15.22 -37.93 -49.48
C ALA A 235 -14.11 -38.79 -50.10
N GLN A 236 -12.95 -38.89 -49.44
CA GLN A 236 -11.86 -39.78 -49.85
C GLN A 236 -12.27 -41.26 -49.85
N ALA A 237 -12.93 -41.72 -48.78
CA ALA A 237 -13.42 -43.10 -48.68
C ALA A 237 -14.42 -43.44 -49.80
N LEU A 238 -15.37 -42.54 -50.09
CA LEU A 238 -16.32 -42.70 -51.19
C LEU A 238 -15.61 -42.75 -52.56
N GLY A 239 -14.61 -41.88 -52.77
CA GLY A 239 -13.81 -41.88 -54.00
C GLY A 239 -13.04 -43.19 -54.20
N ILE A 240 -12.49 -43.77 -53.13
CA ILE A 240 -11.82 -45.08 -53.17
C ILE A 240 -12.83 -46.19 -53.47
N ALA A 241 -13.99 -46.19 -52.81
CA ALA A 241 -15.02 -47.19 -53.03
C ALA A 241 -15.55 -47.18 -54.48
N LEU A 242 -15.79 -46.00 -55.05
CA LEU A 242 -16.20 -45.86 -56.45
C LEU A 242 -15.15 -46.40 -57.43
N LYS A 243 -13.86 -46.15 -57.17
CA LYS A 243 -12.76 -46.70 -57.99
C LYS A 243 -12.63 -48.23 -57.90
N ALA A 244 -13.15 -48.86 -56.86
CA ALA A 244 -13.07 -50.31 -56.70
C ALA A 244 -14.22 -51.06 -57.39
N VAL A 245 -15.28 -50.36 -57.78
CA VAL A 245 -16.49 -50.94 -58.41
C VAL A 245 -16.54 -50.67 -59.92
N LEU A 246 -15.76 -49.71 -60.41
CA LEU A 246 -15.54 -49.41 -61.84
C LEU A 246 -14.31 -50.15 -62.36
#